data_AF-A0A6L3XT88-F1
#
_entry.id   AF-A0A6L3XT88-F1
#
_cell.length_a   1.000
_cell.length_b   1.000
_cell.length_c   1.000
_cell.angle_alpha   90.00
_cell.angle_beta   90.00
_cell.angle_gamma   90.00
#
_symmetry.space_group_name_H-M   'P 1'
#
loop_
_entity.id
_entity.type
_entity.pdbx_description
1 polymer ?
#
loop_
_entity_poly.entity_id
_entity_poly.type
_entity_poly.pdbx_seq_one_letter_code
_entity_poly.pdbx_strand_id
1 'polypeptide(L)'
;MLNMQQHPSAIARLRSQLAAGHIANLSDFWRDAESLNVPLVTPVDGAKDERDVTFLWRARHPLQGVYLRLNRVTDKEHVAKGMMTALPATDIWTLTLRLPASYCGSYSLVEIPPGTPAETIAQSGGRFATLVGHADPLNKTPGINVRGSTQESVLALDKAPAQSEWRGGSP
;
A
#
# COMPACT_ATOMS: atom_id res chain seq x y z
N MET A 1 -11.01 -13.32 -11.89
CA MET A 1 -11.81 -12.12 -12.22
C MET A 1 -11.65 -11.17 -11.06
N LEU A 2 -10.88 -10.08 -11.20
CA LEU A 2 -10.76 -9.10 -10.12
C LEU A 2 -12.12 -8.42 -9.96
N ASN A 3 -12.63 -8.49 -8.74
CA ASN A 3 -13.99 -8.12 -8.37
C ASN A 3 -14.16 -6.59 -8.55
N MET A 4 -14.70 -6.17 -9.70
CA MET A 4 -14.95 -4.76 -10.01
C MET A 4 -16.21 -4.19 -9.33
N GLN A 5 -16.84 -4.92 -8.41
CA GLN A 5 -17.93 -4.40 -7.57
C GLN A 5 -17.37 -3.72 -6.31
N GLN A 6 -16.52 -2.72 -6.49
CA GLN A 6 -16.30 -1.73 -5.44
C GLN A 6 -17.31 -0.60 -5.61
N HIS A 7 -17.85 -0.08 -4.52
CA HIS A 7 -18.81 1.03 -4.55
C HIS A 7 -18.14 2.28 -5.14
N PRO A 8 -18.46 2.70 -6.39
CA PRO A 8 -17.74 3.78 -7.07
C PRO A 8 -17.78 5.10 -6.28
N SER A 9 -18.85 5.32 -5.52
CA SER A 9 -19.01 6.45 -4.61
C SER A 9 -18.01 6.46 -3.45
N ALA A 10 -17.68 5.29 -2.87
CA ALA A 10 -16.75 5.22 -1.75
C ALA A 10 -15.31 5.51 -2.21
N ILE A 11 -14.90 4.94 -3.35
CA ILE A 11 -13.59 5.22 -3.96
C ILE A 11 -13.46 6.72 -4.26
N ALA A 12 -14.48 7.32 -4.91
CA ALA A 12 -14.46 8.74 -5.26
C ALA A 12 -14.36 9.63 -4.02
N ARG A 13 -15.09 9.32 -2.94
CA ARG A 13 -15.01 10.04 -1.67
C ARG A 13 -13.63 9.94 -1.02
N LEU A 14 -13.06 8.74 -0.91
CA LEU A 14 -11.72 8.56 -0.33
C LEU A 14 -10.67 9.34 -1.12
N ARG A 15 -10.69 9.21 -2.45
CA ARG A 15 -9.75 9.92 -3.33
C ARG A 15 -9.89 11.43 -3.20
N SER A 16 -11.11 11.95 -3.18
CA SER A 16 -11.36 13.39 -3.03
C SER A 16 -10.82 13.92 -1.70
N GLN A 17 -11.04 13.19 -0.60
CA GLN A 17 -10.57 13.60 0.73
C GLN A 17 -9.04 13.54 0.83
N LEU A 18 -8.42 12.49 0.29
CA LEU A 18 -6.96 12.35 0.23
C LEU A 18 -6.32 13.46 -0.62
N ALA A 19 -6.87 13.74 -1.80
CA ALA A 19 -6.38 14.80 -2.68
C ALA A 19 -6.54 16.20 -2.07
N ALA A 20 -7.61 16.43 -1.31
CA ALA A 20 -7.82 17.67 -0.57
C ALA A 20 -6.92 17.79 0.68
N GLY A 21 -6.26 16.70 1.12
CA GLY A 21 -5.52 16.66 2.37
C GLY A 21 -6.40 16.87 3.61
N HIS A 22 -7.71 16.67 3.48
CA HIS A 22 -8.69 16.94 4.52
C HIS A 22 -9.70 15.80 4.63
N ILE A 23 -9.78 15.22 5.82
CA ILE A 23 -10.71 14.14 6.15
C ILE A 23 -11.84 14.72 6.98
N ALA A 24 -13.04 14.78 6.40
CA ALA A 24 -14.19 15.42 7.05
C ALA A 24 -14.69 14.61 8.26
N ASN A 25 -14.70 13.29 8.14
CA ASN A 25 -15.04 12.37 9.22
C ASN A 25 -14.15 11.13 9.16
N LEU A 26 -13.28 10.97 10.17
CA LEU A 26 -12.29 9.91 10.21
C LEU A 26 -12.91 8.51 10.35
N SER A 27 -14.00 8.38 11.09
CA SER A 27 -14.72 7.12 11.25
C SER A 27 -15.37 6.67 9.95
N ASP A 28 -16.01 7.59 9.23
CA ASP A 28 -16.61 7.30 7.93
C ASP A 28 -15.54 6.99 6.87
N PHE A 29 -14.41 7.70 6.91
CA PHE A 29 -13.26 7.42 6.03
C PHE A 29 -12.75 5.99 6.22
N TRP A 30 -12.50 5.57 7.47
CA TRP A 30 -11.99 4.22 7.72
C TRP A 30 -13.02 3.14 7.39
N ARG A 31 -14.31 3.39 7.65
CA ARG A 31 -15.37 2.48 7.21
C ARG A 31 -15.40 2.31 5.69
N ASP A 32 -15.28 3.41 4.95
CA ASP A 32 -15.19 3.37 3.49
C ASP A 32 -13.94 2.61 3.04
N ALA A 33 -12.76 2.88 3.62
CA ALA A 33 -11.50 2.22 3.28
C ALA A 33 -11.54 0.70 3.55
N GLU A 34 -12.04 0.28 4.72
CA GLU A 34 -12.19 -1.12 5.12
C GLU A 34 -13.23 -1.88 4.26
N SER A 35 -14.22 -1.16 3.71
CA SER A 35 -15.20 -1.76 2.78
C SER A 35 -14.60 -2.10 1.41
N LEU A 36 -13.53 -1.41 1.01
CA LEU A 36 -12.86 -1.58 -0.29
C LEU A 36 -11.76 -2.64 -0.23
N ASN A 37 -11.20 -2.97 -1.40
CA ASN A 37 -9.92 -3.68 -1.50
C ASN A 37 -8.87 -2.61 -1.82
N VAL A 38 -8.01 -2.30 -0.86
CA VAL A 38 -6.95 -1.29 -0.95
C VAL A 38 -5.62 -2.01 -1.24
N PRO A 39 -4.65 -1.45 -1.99
CA PRO A 39 -4.51 -0.05 -2.42
C PRO A 39 -5.57 0.43 -3.42
N LEU A 40 -5.88 1.72 -3.37
CA LEU A 40 -6.79 2.34 -4.33
C LEU A 40 -6.07 2.51 -5.68
N VAL A 41 -6.63 1.93 -6.73
CA VAL A 41 -6.05 1.97 -8.08
C VAL A 41 -6.87 2.90 -8.97
N THR A 42 -6.19 3.85 -9.60
CA THR A 42 -6.80 4.84 -10.50
C THR A 42 -6.13 4.82 -11.88
N PRO A 43 -6.88 4.79 -12.98
CA PRO A 43 -6.34 5.04 -14.32
C PRO A 43 -5.75 6.45 -14.46
N VAL A 44 -4.63 6.57 -15.16
CA VAL A 44 -4.04 7.88 -15.46
C VAL A 44 -4.58 8.37 -16.80
N ASP A 45 -5.15 9.58 -16.82
CA ASP A 45 -5.69 10.19 -18.04
C ASP A 45 -4.58 10.33 -19.10
N GLY A 46 -4.85 9.84 -20.31
CA GLY A 46 -3.88 9.83 -21.41
C GLY A 46 -2.78 8.77 -21.31
N ALA A 47 -2.66 8.02 -20.21
CA ALA A 47 -1.64 6.99 -20.00
C ALA A 47 -2.25 5.62 -19.69
N LYS A 48 -2.74 4.94 -20.74
CA LYS A 48 -3.46 3.65 -20.63
C LYS A 48 -2.67 2.54 -19.92
N ASP A 49 -1.34 2.62 -19.93
CA ASP A 49 -0.42 1.61 -19.38
C ASP A 49 0.16 2.01 -18.02
N GLU A 50 -0.38 3.06 -17.39
CA GLU A 50 0.00 3.52 -16.06
C GLU A 50 -1.20 3.56 -15.11
N ARG A 51 -0.93 3.37 -13.82
CA ARG A 51 -1.91 3.49 -12.74
C ARG A 51 -1.32 4.34 -11.63
N ASP A 52 -2.14 5.22 -11.06
CA ASP A 52 -1.87 5.81 -9.76
C ASP A 52 -2.40 4.85 -8.69
N VAL A 53 -1.49 4.39 -7.83
CA VAL A 53 -1.77 3.40 -6.79
C VAL A 53 -1.55 4.06 -5.44
N THR A 54 -2.63 4.28 -4.70
CA THR A 54 -2.62 4.94 -3.40
C THR A 54 -2.69 3.91 -2.27
N PHE A 55 -1.63 3.87 -1.48
CA PHE A 55 -1.50 3.05 -0.28
C PHE A 55 -1.92 3.85 0.94
N LEU A 56 -2.53 3.17 1.91
CA LEU A 56 -2.98 3.75 3.16
C LEU A 56 -2.47 2.92 4.32
N TRP A 57 -2.06 3.59 5.39
CA TRP A 57 -1.76 2.95 6.66
C TRP A 57 -2.41 3.71 7.82
N ARG A 58 -2.95 2.97 8.77
CA ARG A 58 -3.58 3.51 9.98
C ARG A 58 -2.65 3.33 11.17
N ALA A 59 -2.00 4.41 11.60
CA ALA A 59 -1.14 4.37 12.78
C ALA A 59 -1.99 4.15 14.05
N ARG A 60 -1.62 3.16 14.88
CA ARG A 60 -2.29 2.90 16.17
C ARG A 60 -1.60 3.55 17.37
N HIS A 61 -0.45 4.16 17.12
CA HIS A 61 0.37 4.89 18.08
C HIS A 61 1.24 5.92 17.34
N PRO A 62 1.92 6.84 18.05
CA PRO A 62 2.82 7.79 17.43
C PRO A 62 3.94 7.10 16.64
N LEU A 63 4.22 7.59 15.43
CA LEU A 63 5.27 7.11 14.54
C LEU A 63 6.12 8.28 14.04
N GLN A 64 7.41 8.04 13.83
CA GLN A 64 8.29 8.98 13.13
C GLN A 64 8.09 8.90 11.61
N GLY A 65 7.65 7.75 11.11
CA GLY A 65 7.42 7.52 9.70
C GLY A 65 6.69 6.22 9.43
N VAL A 66 6.18 6.07 8.21
CA VAL A 66 5.78 4.78 7.65
C VAL A 66 6.48 4.64 6.30
N TYR A 67 7.07 3.48 6.07
CA TYR A 67 7.74 3.14 4.83
C TYR A 67 6.99 2.01 4.12
N LEU A 68 6.59 2.26 2.88
CA LEU A 68 6.08 1.24 1.97
C LEU A 68 7.27 0.52 1.34
N ARG A 69 7.48 -0.74 1.71
CA ARG A 69 8.44 -1.63 1.06
C ARG A 69 7.75 -2.37 -0.08
N LEU A 70 7.86 -1.85 -1.30
CA LEU A 70 7.29 -2.39 -2.52
C LEU A 70 8.39 -3.00 -3.38
N ASN A 71 8.27 -4.30 -3.65
CA ASN A 71 9.29 -5.08 -4.35
C ASN A 71 9.67 -4.45 -5.70
N ARG A 72 10.97 -4.28 -5.95
CA ARG A 72 11.56 -3.63 -7.14
C ARG A 72 11.15 -2.17 -7.40
N VAL A 73 10.40 -1.52 -6.51
CA VAL A 73 9.97 -0.13 -6.70
C VAL A 73 10.54 0.81 -5.65
N THR A 74 10.44 0.43 -4.38
CA THR A 74 10.92 1.24 -3.25
C THR A 74 11.96 0.50 -2.41
N ASP A 75 12.26 -0.76 -2.76
CA ASP A 75 13.28 -1.57 -2.11
C ASP A 75 14.73 -1.11 -2.41
N LYS A 76 15.69 -1.72 -1.70
CA LYS A 76 17.14 -1.46 -1.80
C LYS A 76 17.47 0.01 -1.59
N GLU A 77 18.06 0.68 -2.59
CA GLU A 77 18.46 2.09 -2.55
C GLU A 77 17.30 3.07 -2.72
N HIS A 78 16.08 2.60 -3.01
CA HIS A 78 14.92 3.46 -3.32
C HIS A 78 14.02 3.78 -2.12
N VAL A 79 14.54 3.68 -0.89
CA VAL A 79 13.76 3.88 0.34
C VAL A 79 13.00 5.20 0.37
N ALA A 80 13.63 6.29 -0.07
CA ALA A 80 13.02 7.61 -0.09
C ALA A 80 11.71 7.66 -0.90
N LYS A 81 11.59 6.86 -1.97
CA LYS A 81 10.38 6.76 -2.80
C LYS A 81 9.23 6.05 -2.08
N GLY A 82 9.54 5.21 -1.09
CA GLY A 82 8.55 4.49 -0.28
C GLY A 82 8.13 5.22 0.99
N MET A 83 8.72 6.36 1.32
CA MET A 83 8.34 7.11 2.51
C MET A 83 6.94 7.69 2.35
N MET A 84 6.03 7.30 3.26
CA MET A 84 4.66 7.78 3.27
C MET A 84 4.57 9.15 3.97
N THR A 85 3.55 9.92 3.60
CA THR A 85 3.25 11.21 4.21
C THR A 85 2.09 11.08 5.19
N ALA A 86 2.24 11.61 6.39
CA ALA A 86 1.15 11.70 7.36
C ALA A 86 0.16 12.80 6.94
N LEU A 87 -1.15 12.51 7.00
CA LEU A 87 -2.17 13.53 6.87
C LEU A 87 -2.29 14.30 8.21
N PRO A 88 -2.16 15.64 8.22
CA PRO A 88 -2.19 16.43 9.44
C PRO A 88 -3.43 16.17 10.30
N ALA A 89 -3.23 16.09 11.63
CA ALA A 89 -4.30 15.86 12.62
C ALA A 89 -5.11 14.56 12.43
N THR A 90 -4.55 13.55 11.74
CA THR A 90 -5.18 12.23 11.56
C THR A 90 -4.22 11.10 11.92
N ASP A 91 -4.74 9.86 11.93
CA ASP A 91 -3.95 8.63 12.05
C ASP A 91 -3.58 8.01 10.68
N ILE A 92 -3.76 8.77 9.58
CA ILE A 92 -3.58 8.30 8.21
C ILE A 92 -2.18 8.64 7.71
N TRP A 93 -1.51 7.61 7.20
CA TRP A 93 -0.34 7.76 6.33
C TRP A 93 -0.72 7.35 4.91
N THR A 94 -0.27 8.10 3.91
CA THR A 94 -0.54 7.80 2.51
C THR A 94 0.68 7.95 1.62
N LEU A 95 0.71 7.18 0.55
CA LEU A 95 1.66 7.31 -0.55
C LEU A 95 0.95 6.93 -1.84
N THR A 96 1.06 7.78 -2.87
CA THR A 96 0.59 7.44 -4.21
C THR A 96 1.80 7.24 -5.12
N LEU A 97 1.88 6.06 -5.75
CA LEU A 97 2.91 5.73 -6.73
C LEU A 97 2.29 5.57 -8.11
N ARG A 98 2.96 6.12 -9.12
CA ARG A 98 2.67 5.80 -10.52
C ARG A 98 3.39 4.53 -10.92
N LEU A 99 2.64 3.49 -11.27
CA LEU A 99 3.16 2.17 -11.61
C LEU A 99 2.69 1.75 -13.02
N PRO A 100 3.47 0.92 -13.74
CA PRO A 100 2.99 0.28 -14.95
C PRO A 100 1.76 -0.57 -14.62
N ALA A 101 0.71 -0.50 -15.44
CA ALA A 101 -0.52 -1.28 -15.26
C ALA A 101 -0.29 -2.81 -15.28
N SER A 102 0.89 -3.25 -15.74
CA SER A 102 1.34 -4.64 -15.71
C SER A 102 2.07 -5.07 -14.44
N TYR A 103 2.26 -4.16 -13.47
CA TYR A 103 2.99 -4.47 -12.24
C TYR A 103 2.26 -5.53 -11.41
N CYS A 104 3.03 -6.53 -10.99
CA CYS A 104 2.64 -7.53 -10.00
C CYS A 104 3.82 -7.73 -9.04
N GLY A 105 3.60 -7.55 -7.74
CA GLY A 105 4.65 -7.65 -6.75
C GLY A 105 4.14 -7.65 -5.31
N SER A 106 4.97 -8.13 -4.40
CA SER A 106 4.68 -8.10 -2.98
C SER A 106 5.07 -6.77 -2.34
N TYR A 107 4.44 -6.47 -1.21
CA TYR A 107 4.78 -5.34 -0.39
C TYR A 107 4.44 -5.53 1.09
N SER A 108 5.06 -4.70 1.91
CA SER A 108 4.75 -4.55 3.33
C SER A 108 4.81 -3.09 3.75
N LEU A 109 4.12 -2.76 4.84
CA LEU A 109 4.18 -1.46 5.51
C LEU A 109 5.08 -1.60 6.73
N VAL A 110 6.10 -0.75 6.81
CA VAL A 110 7.08 -0.74 7.89
C VAL A 110 6.82 0.50 8.73
N GLU A 111 6.41 0.29 9.97
CA GLU A 111 6.30 1.39 10.93
C GLU A 111 7.70 1.80 11.42
N ILE A 112 7.95 3.11 11.48
CA ILE A 112 9.21 3.68 11.96
C ILE A 112 8.93 4.31 13.33
N PRO A 113 9.36 3.68 14.44
CA PRO A 113 9.14 4.20 15.78
C PRO A 113 9.82 5.56 16.02
N PRO A 114 9.30 6.38 16.96
CA PRO A 114 9.99 7.60 17.40
C PRO A 114 11.43 7.35 17.84
N GLY A 115 12.36 8.20 17.38
CA GLY A 115 13.77 8.12 17.73
C GLY A 115 14.57 7.11 16.89
N THR A 116 13.98 6.56 15.82
CA THR A 116 14.70 5.65 14.90
C THR A 116 15.82 6.42 14.18
N PRO A 117 17.08 5.96 14.24
CA PRO A 117 18.19 6.59 13.55
C PRO A 117 17.98 6.66 12.03
N ALA A 118 18.44 7.75 11.41
CA ALA A 118 18.32 7.95 9.96
C ALA A 118 18.99 6.83 9.14
N GLU A 119 20.10 6.27 9.63
CA GLU A 119 20.79 5.13 8.99
C GLU A 119 19.92 3.87 8.98
N THR A 120 19.21 3.58 10.07
CA THR A 120 18.28 2.45 10.18
C THR A 120 17.14 2.61 9.19
N ILE A 121 16.60 3.84 9.07
CA ILE A 121 15.56 4.16 8.09
C ILE A 121 16.11 3.95 6.67
N ALA A 122 17.28 4.49 6.34
CA ALA A 122 17.90 4.35 5.02
C ALA A 122 18.18 2.88 4.63
N GLN A 123 18.37 1.99 5.61
CA GLN A 123 18.57 0.56 5.38
C GLN A 123 17.26 -0.24 5.26
N SER A 124 16.09 0.39 5.44
CA SER A 124 14.78 -0.28 5.44
C SER A 124 14.42 -0.93 4.09
N GLY A 125 15.07 -0.56 2.99
CA GLY A 125 14.92 -1.21 1.69
C GLY A 125 15.76 -2.48 1.53
N GLY A 126 16.75 -2.70 2.38
CA GLY A 126 17.77 -3.74 2.21
C GLY A 126 17.40 -5.10 2.80
N ARG A 127 18.13 -6.14 2.37
CA ARG A 127 17.98 -7.52 2.89
C ARG A 127 18.13 -7.62 4.41
N PHE A 128 18.91 -6.73 5.01
CA PHE A 128 19.22 -6.71 6.44
C PHE A 128 18.41 -5.65 7.23
N ALA A 129 17.30 -5.16 6.67
CA ALA A 129 16.42 -4.25 7.39
C ALA A 129 15.96 -4.87 8.71
N THR A 130 16.10 -4.10 9.79
CA THR A 130 15.78 -4.53 11.16
C THR A 130 14.35 -4.20 11.56
N LEU A 131 13.72 -3.23 10.91
CA LEU A 131 12.32 -2.89 11.12
C LEU A 131 11.40 -3.94 10.46
N VAL A 132 10.35 -4.31 11.18
CA VAL A 132 9.41 -5.35 10.76
C VAL A 132 8.42 -4.77 9.75
N GLY A 133 8.22 -5.50 8.64
CA GLY A 133 7.16 -5.22 7.69
C GLY A 133 5.87 -5.94 8.07
N HIS A 134 4.75 -5.23 7.95
CA HIS A 134 3.42 -5.74 8.18
C HIS A 134 2.68 -5.90 6.85
N ALA A 135 1.90 -6.98 6.70
CA ALA A 135 0.91 -7.06 5.65
C ALA A 135 -0.08 -5.90 5.79
N ASP A 136 -0.54 -5.40 4.65
CA ASP A 136 -1.59 -4.40 4.56
C ASP A 136 -2.94 -5.01 4.99
N PRO A 137 -3.51 -4.59 6.12
CA PRO A 137 -4.78 -5.13 6.61
C PRO A 137 -5.97 -4.73 5.73
N LEU A 138 -5.83 -3.73 4.85
CA LEU A 138 -6.87 -3.27 3.93
C LEU A 138 -6.82 -4.01 2.58
N ASN A 139 -5.76 -4.78 2.32
CA ASN A 139 -5.64 -5.61 1.14
C ASN A 139 -6.25 -6.98 1.38
N LYS A 140 -7.38 -7.23 0.72
CA LYS A 140 -8.16 -8.47 0.78
C LYS A 140 -7.65 -9.53 -0.19
N THR A 141 -6.65 -9.21 -1.00
CA THR A 141 -5.97 -10.19 -1.86
C THR A 141 -5.17 -11.14 -0.97
N PRO A 142 -5.23 -12.47 -1.20
CA PRO A 142 -4.42 -13.42 -0.46
C PRO A 142 -2.94 -12.99 -0.49
N GLY A 143 -2.35 -12.85 0.70
CA GLY A 143 -0.94 -12.53 0.85
C GLY A 143 -0.04 -13.70 0.50
N ILE A 144 1.27 -13.46 0.55
CA ILE A 144 2.29 -14.52 0.48
C ILE A 144 2.92 -14.73 1.85
N ASN A 145 3.14 -15.99 2.21
CA ASN A 145 3.90 -16.32 3.40
C ASN A 145 5.39 -16.06 3.13
N VAL A 146 6.02 -15.30 4.01
CA VAL A 146 7.47 -15.10 4.04
C VAL A 146 8.05 -15.98 5.14
N ARG A 147 9.38 -16.17 5.15
CA ARG A 147 10.05 -16.98 6.18
C ARG A 147 9.59 -16.58 7.59
N GLY A 148 9.06 -17.55 8.34
CA GLY A 148 8.48 -17.34 9.67
C GLY A 148 6.94 -17.31 9.61
N SER A 149 6.33 -16.53 10.50
CA SER A 149 4.88 -16.28 10.55
C SER A 149 4.47 -14.95 9.90
N THR A 150 5.39 -14.27 9.21
CA THR A 150 5.15 -12.98 8.57
C THR A 150 4.51 -13.18 7.20
N GLN A 151 3.55 -12.32 6.88
CA GLN A 151 2.91 -12.25 5.57
C GLN A 151 3.24 -10.93 4.89
N GLU A 152 3.37 -10.97 3.57
CA GLU A 152 3.38 -9.79 2.71
C GLU A 152 2.09 -9.73 1.91
N SER A 153 1.64 -8.51 1.63
CA SER A 153 0.50 -8.28 0.74
C SER A 153 0.94 -8.34 -0.72
N VAL A 154 0.00 -8.69 -1.60
CA VAL A 154 0.25 -8.74 -3.05
C VAL A 154 -0.52 -7.64 -3.75
N LEU A 155 0.18 -6.88 -4.59
CA LEU A 155 -0.41 -5.96 -5.56
C LEU A 155 -0.30 -6.58 -6.94
N ALA A 156 -1.44 -6.84 -7.58
CA ALA A 156 -1.51 -7.20 -8.99
C ALA A 156 -2.43 -6.21 -9.72
N LEU A 157 -1.86 -5.42 -10.63
CA LEU A 157 -2.62 -4.45 -11.41
C LEU A 157 -3.36 -5.12 -12.58
N ASP A 158 -4.32 -4.40 -13.17
CA ASP A 158 -5.33 -4.96 -14.08
C ASP A 158 -4.76 -5.50 -15.41
N LYS A 159 -3.55 -5.10 -15.80
CA LYS A 159 -2.83 -5.66 -16.96
C LYS A 159 -1.67 -6.56 -16.56
N ALA A 160 -1.55 -6.93 -15.28
CA ALA A 160 -0.54 -7.90 -14.86
C ALA A 160 -0.77 -9.24 -15.60
N PRO A 161 0.30 -9.91 -16.08
CA PRO A 161 0.18 -11.21 -16.70
C PRO A 161 -0.56 -12.19 -15.78
N ALA A 162 -1.42 -13.03 -16.36
CA ALA A 162 -2.06 -14.08 -15.59
C ALA A 162 -1.02 -15.05 -15.04
N GLN A 163 -1.10 -15.33 -13.75
CA GLN A 163 -0.25 -16.28 -13.03
C GLN A 163 -1.07 -17.52 -12.66
N SER A 164 -1.59 -18.23 -13.66
CA SER A 164 -2.51 -19.38 -13.49
C SER A 164 -1.90 -20.52 -12.67
N GLU A 165 -0.60 -20.71 -12.79
CA GLU A 165 0.20 -21.71 -12.07
C GLU A 165 0.15 -21.51 -10.55
N TRP A 166 -0.16 -20.29 -10.11
CA TRP A 166 -0.14 -19.85 -8.71
C TRP A 166 -1.54 -19.64 -8.13
N ARG A 167 -2.61 -19.86 -8.91
CA ARG A 167 -4.00 -19.69 -8.44
C ARG A 167 -4.51 -20.82 -7.54
N GLY A 168 -3.65 -21.79 -7.23
CA GLY A 168 -3.98 -22.98 -6.44
C GLY A 168 -4.71 -24.03 -7.29
N GLY A 169 -4.13 -25.22 -7.35
CA GLY A 169 -4.88 -26.43 -7.70
C GLY A 169 -5.89 -26.74 -6.60
N SER A 170 -7.10 -27.09 -7.03
CA SER A 170 -8.28 -27.73 -6.42
C SER A 170 -8.54 -27.67 -4.89
N PRO A 171 -9.84 -27.62 -4.50
CA PRO A 171 -10.30 -27.31 -3.13
C PRO A 171 -9.91 -28.34 -2.07
#